data_AF-A0A533SFC7-F1
#
_entry.id   AF-A0A533SFC7-F1
#
_cell.length_a   1.000
_cell.length_b   1.000
_cell.length_c   1.000
_cell.angle_alpha   90.00
_cell.angle_beta   90.00
_cell.angle_gamma   90.00
#
_symmetry.space_group_name_H-M   'P 1'
#
loop_
_entity.id
_entity.type
_entity.pdbx_description
1 polymer ?
#
loop_
_entity_poly.entity_id
_entity_poly.type
_entity_poly.pdbx_seq_one_letter_code
_entity_poly.pdbx_strand_id
1 'polypeptide(L)'
;VWEELEGWVRVKVQQFVQSVLEEEVTEFLGRSRSERRVAVDAETGYRNGYGKPRRLTLSCGTVEVRRPRVRDAEQRFESRVLPLFARRSEEVSQLIPELYLHGLAEGDFDLALRGLLGEEAPVSASTVARLKASWQNQLEAWRSRPLDGLEVVYLWVDGVYVKAGLEKEKAAVLVALAGLADGHKVVLAVVPGHRESSESWAALLRDLRERGMNCPRLVVGDGHLGIWGALAQVYPEAGEQRCWNHKIINVLNKLPKKLHGQAKLHLRAMAYADSRAEAERLRRVFEQWCGKQGQAEAARTLGRDWERMVSFFSFPRAHWRHLRTTNPVESPFAALRLRTDAARRFKRVDNATAVIWKLLLLAESKFRRLNASELLKEVFLGVAFIDGIRSNHLPQEAAA
;
A
#
# COMPACT_ATOMS: atom_id res chain seq x y z
N VAL A 1 -22.27 39.03 6.86
CA VAL A 1 -22.83 37.83 7.55
C VAL A 1 -22.28 36.54 6.96
N TRP A 2 -22.58 36.19 5.70
CA TRP A 2 -22.05 34.96 5.08
C TRP A 2 -20.51 34.93 5.02
N GLU A 3 -19.89 36.05 4.63
CA GLU A 3 -18.42 36.18 4.54
C GLU A 3 -17.69 36.11 5.89
N GLU A 4 -18.38 36.34 7.01
CA GLU A 4 -17.80 36.33 8.36
C GLU A 4 -18.16 35.06 9.16
N LEU A 5 -18.96 34.17 8.58
CA LEU A 5 -19.54 33.01 9.26
C LEU A 5 -18.47 32.16 9.96
N GLU A 6 -17.38 31.85 9.26
CA GLU A 6 -16.28 31.05 9.82
C GLU A 6 -15.57 31.76 10.99
N GLY A 7 -15.42 33.08 10.91
CA GLY A 7 -14.84 33.89 11.98
C GLY A 7 -15.68 33.81 13.25
N TRP A 8 -17.01 33.94 13.12
CA TRP A 8 -17.93 33.85 14.26
C TRP A 8 -17.94 32.47 14.89
N VAL A 9 -17.97 31.41 14.07
CA VAL A 9 -17.88 30.02 14.54
C VAL A 9 -16.58 29.81 15.30
N ARG A 10 -15.45 30.29 14.78
CA ARG A 10 -14.13 30.15 15.41
C ARG A 10 -14.06 30.82 16.79
N VAL A 11 -14.65 32.01 16.94
CA VAL A 11 -14.75 32.70 18.24
C VAL A 11 -15.58 31.88 19.23
N LYS A 12 -16.70 31.31 18.80
CA LYS A 12 -17.54 30.46 19.67
C LYS A 12 -16.82 29.18 20.09
N VAL A 13 -16.11 28.53 19.17
CA VAL A 13 -15.27 27.37 19.50
C VAL A 13 -14.18 27.74 20.49
N GLN A 14 -13.49 28.87 20.31
CA GLN A 14 -12.45 29.33 21.24
C GLN A 14 -13.03 29.55 22.65
N GLN A 15 -14.18 30.21 22.75
CA GLN A 15 -14.87 30.45 24.02
C GLN A 15 -15.24 29.13 24.71
N PHE A 16 -15.79 28.19 23.95
CA PHE A 16 -16.15 26.86 24.46
C PHE A 16 -14.93 26.07 24.94
N VAL A 17 -13.85 26.00 24.15
CA VAL A 17 -12.63 25.30 24.58
C VAL A 17 -12.05 25.96 25.84
N GLN A 18 -12.06 27.29 25.92
CA GLN A 18 -11.59 27.99 27.12
C GLN A 18 -12.47 27.69 28.35
N SER A 19 -13.80 27.60 28.20
CA SER A 19 -14.69 27.28 29.33
C SER A 19 -14.47 25.86 29.83
N VAL A 20 -14.28 24.89 28.93
CA VAL A 20 -13.98 23.51 29.32
C VAL A 20 -12.66 23.42 30.10
N LEU A 21 -11.63 24.16 29.70
CA LEU A 21 -10.36 24.21 30.45
C LEU A 21 -10.51 24.79 31.87
N GLU A 22 -11.42 25.75 32.06
CA GLU A 22 -11.74 26.29 33.39
C GLU A 22 -12.54 25.30 34.24
N GLU A 23 -13.41 24.53 33.59
CA GLU A 23 -14.21 23.49 34.21
C GLU A 23 -13.31 22.35 34.72
N GLU A 24 -12.30 21.93 33.96
CA GLU A 24 -11.29 20.95 34.43
C GLU A 24 -10.61 21.37 35.74
N VAL A 25 -10.29 22.67 35.89
CA VAL A 25 -9.69 23.17 37.15
C VAL A 25 -10.73 23.26 38.26
N THR A 26 -11.98 23.50 37.92
CA THR A 26 -13.10 23.53 38.88
C THR A 26 -13.36 22.13 39.43
N GLU A 27 -13.37 21.12 38.56
CA GLU A 27 -13.43 19.70 38.93
C GLU A 27 -12.21 19.30 39.76
N PHE A 28 -10.99 19.64 39.31
CA PHE A 28 -9.75 19.31 40.01
C PHE A 28 -9.67 19.89 41.43
N LEU A 29 -10.11 21.14 41.63
CA LEU A 29 -10.09 21.79 42.94
C LEU A 29 -11.38 21.56 43.76
N GLY A 30 -12.39 20.91 43.18
CA GLY A 30 -13.72 20.71 43.77
C GLY A 30 -14.47 21.99 44.12
N ARG A 31 -14.16 23.13 43.49
CA ARG A 31 -14.75 24.43 43.83
C ARG A 31 -14.66 25.46 42.70
N SER A 32 -15.62 26.37 42.66
CA SER A 32 -15.68 27.44 41.68
C SER A 32 -14.59 28.49 41.89
N ARG A 33 -14.44 29.38 40.90
CA ARG A 33 -13.49 30.50 40.99
C ARG A 33 -13.89 31.43 42.13
N SER A 34 -12.92 31.76 42.98
CA SER A 34 -13.09 32.63 44.17
C SER A 34 -14.00 32.06 45.27
N GLU A 35 -14.46 30.82 45.13
CA GLU A 35 -15.20 30.13 46.19
C GLU A 35 -14.25 29.73 47.32
N ARG A 36 -14.64 30.05 48.57
CA ARG A 36 -13.82 29.73 49.75
C ARG A 36 -13.81 28.23 50.01
N ARG A 37 -12.69 27.74 50.55
CA ARG A 37 -12.61 26.36 51.07
C ARG A 37 -13.58 26.23 52.24
N VAL A 38 -14.48 25.26 52.18
CA VAL A 38 -15.50 25.05 53.22
C VAL A 38 -14.97 24.17 54.36
N ALA A 39 -14.08 23.23 54.07
CA ALA A 39 -13.51 22.28 55.04
C ALA A 39 -11.98 22.29 55.06
N VAL A 40 -11.39 22.04 56.24
CA VAL A 40 -9.94 21.92 56.46
C VAL A 40 -9.31 20.78 55.65
N ASP A 41 -10.13 19.78 55.27
CA ASP A 41 -9.70 18.57 54.56
C ASP A 41 -10.00 18.60 53.03
N ALA A 42 -10.54 19.71 52.49
CA ALA A 42 -10.85 19.78 51.06
C ALA A 42 -9.59 19.77 50.16
N GLU A 43 -9.71 19.71 48.84
CA GLU A 43 -8.53 19.79 47.94
C GLU A 43 -7.66 21.04 48.22
N THR A 44 -6.35 20.84 48.31
CA THR A 44 -5.35 21.90 48.52
C THR A 44 -5.04 22.61 47.19
N GLY A 45 -4.40 23.78 47.28
CA GLY A 45 -3.98 24.53 46.10
C GLY A 45 -4.98 25.55 45.55
N TYR A 46 -4.51 26.41 44.66
CA TYR A 46 -5.26 27.57 44.17
C TYR A 46 -4.97 27.89 42.70
N ARG A 47 -5.92 28.58 42.06
CA ARG A 47 -5.79 29.08 40.69
C ARG A 47 -4.71 30.16 40.64
N ASN A 48 -3.68 29.96 39.82
CA ASN A 48 -2.52 30.85 39.67
C ASN A 48 -2.47 31.50 38.29
N GLY A 49 -3.63 32.04 37.88
CA GLY A 49 -3.82 32.66 36.58
C GLY A 49 -3.60 31.69 35.42
N TYR A 50 -3.05 32.22 34.32
CA TYR A 50 -2.91 31.49 33.07
C TYR A 50 -1.46 31.35 32.63
N GLY A 51 -1.19 30.30 31.87
CA GLY A 51 0.02 30.21 31.06
C GLY A 51 0.03 31.23 29.91
N LYS A 52 1.12 31.25 29.14
CA LYS A 52 1.18 32.02 27.90
C LYS A 52 0.08 31.54 26.93
N PRO A 53 -0.47 32.43 26.09
CA PRO A 53 -1.40 32.03 25.05
C PRO A 53 -0.82 30.93 24.17
N ARG A 54 -1.65 29.94 23.83
CA ARG A 54 -1.30 28.80 22.98
C ARG A 54 -2.25 28.77 21.79
N ARG A 55 -1.67 28.64 20.60
CA ARG A 55 -2.43 28.35 19.39
C ARG A 55 -2.71 26.85 19.31
N LEU A 56 -3.98 26.51 19.10
CA LEU A 56 -4.47 25.15 18.92
C LEU A 56 -5.18 25.06 17.57
N THR A 57 -4.62 24.26 16.66
CA THR A 57 -5.24 24.02 15.35
C THR A 57 -6.28 22.92 15.45
N LEU A 58 -7.53 23.26 15.14
CA LEU A 58 -8.67 22.35 15.04
C LEU A 58 -9.12 22.26 13.57
N SER A 59 -10.04 21.35 13.25
CA SER A 59 -10.61 21.23 11.91
C SER A 59 -11.37 22.48 11.44
N CYS A 60 -11.90 23.28 12.39
CA CYS A 60 -12.52 24.59 12.12
C CYS A 60 -11.51 25.76 12.13
N GLY A 61 -10.22 25.43 12.14
CA GLY A 61 -9.10 26.36 12.12
C GLY A 61 -8.40 26.56 13.46
N THR A 62 -7.42 27.47 13.47
CA THR A 62 -6.61 27.76 14.66
C THR A 62 -7.32 28.72 15.61
N VAL A 63 -7.41 28.33 16.88
CA VAL A 63 -7.90 29.16 17.99
C VAL A 63 -6.78 29.46 18.99
N GLU A 64 -6.90 30.57 19.73
CA GLU A 64 -5.97 30.92 20.81
C GLU A 64 -6.60 30.65 22.18
N VAL A 65 -5.96 29.78 22.97
CA VAL A 65 -6.44 29.41 24.30
C VAL A 65 -5.36 29.64 25.36
N ARG A 66 -5.78 29.87 26.60
CA ARG A 66 -4.88 30.09 27.73
C ARG A 66 -5.11 28.99 28.75
N ARG A 67 -4.12 28.12 28.91
CA ARG A 67 -4.19 27.01 29.89
C ARG A 67 -4.21 27.58 31.32
N PRO A 68 -5.24 27.29 32.13
CA PRO A 68 -5.25 27.66 33.54
C PRO A 68 -4.11 26.98 34.31
N ARG A 69 -3.63 27.63 35.36
CA ARG A 69 -2.58 27.08 36.23
C ARG A 69 -3.12 26.87 37.63
N VAL A 70 -2.72 25.76 38.22
CA VAL A 70 -2.94 25.47 39.64
C VAL A 70 -1.59 25.46 40.35
N ARG A 71 -1.53 25.97 41.57
CA ARG A 71 -0.34 26.02 42.42
C ARG A 71 -0.69 25.49 43.82
N ASP A 72 0.30 24.91 44.49
CA ASP A 72 0.24 24.40 45.86
C ASP A 72 -0.87 23.36 46.11
N ALA A 73 -1.21 22.59 45.06
CA ALA A 73 -2.05 21.40 45.17
C ALA A 73 -1.17 20.17 45.42
N GLU A 74 -1.70 19.18 46.15
CA GLU A 74 -1.01 17.92 46.44
C GLU A 74 -0.62 17.15 45.17
N GLN A 75 -1.51 17.14 44.18
CA GLN A 75 -1.24 16.56 42.88
C GLN A 75 -0.97 17.64 41.83
N ARG A 76 -0.08 17.33 40.88
CA ARG A 76 0.19 18.24 39.77
C ARG A 76 -1.01 18.23 38.81
N PHE A 77 -1.61 19.40 38.59
CA PHE A 77 -2.66 19.54 37.58
C PHE A 77 -2.15 19.32 36.15
N GLU A 78 -2.67 18.29 35.51
CA GLU A 78 -2.48 18.00 34.08
C GLU A 78 -3.83 18.04 33.37
N SER A 79 -3.93 18.85 32.32
CA SER A 79 -5.18 19.02 31.56
C SER A 79 -5.35 17.82 30.64
N ARG A 80 -6.52 17.19 30.71
CA ARG A 80 -6.93 16.08 29.85
C ARG A 80 -7.38 16.62 28.49
N VAL A 81 -7.99 17.80 28.48
CA VAL A 81 -8.48 18.46 27.25
C VAL A 81 -7.35 19.07 26.42
N LEU A 82 -6.34 19.68 27.04
CA LEU A 82 -5.17 20.22 26.34
C LEU A 82 -3.86 19.71 26.95
N PRO A 83 -3.39 18.54 26.49
CA PRO A 83 -2.12 17.98 26.92
C PRO A 83 -0.93 18.95 26.72
N LEU A 84 0.14 18.69 27.48
CA LEU A 84 1.39 19.41 27.34
C LEU A 84 1.92 19.26 25.90
N PHE A 85 2.44 20.36 25.34
CA PHE A 85 3.03 20.44 24.00
C PHE A 85 2.11 20.17 22.80
N ALA A 86 0.87 19.72 22.99
CA ALA A 86 -0.12 19.58 21.93
C ALA A 86 -0.35 20.93 21.21
N ARG A 87 -0.30 20.92 19.87
CA ARG A 87 -0.51 22.13 19.05
C ARG A 87 -1.68 22.00 18.07
N ARG A 88 -2.22 20.80 17.91
CA ARG A 88 -3.31 20.48 16.99
C ARG A 88 -4.14 19.33 17.56
N SER A 89 -5.39 19.20 17.12
CA SER A 89 -6.24 18.06 17.51
C SER A 89 -5.71 16.74 16.93
N GLU A 90 -6.26 15.64 17.42
CA GLU A 90 -5.92 14.31 16.91
C GLU A 90 -6.40 14.15 15.47
N GLU A 91 -7.59 14.62 15.14
CA GLU A 91 -8.18 14.55 13.80
C GLU A 91 -7.33 15.31 12.77
N VAL A 92 -6.87 16.52 13.12
CA VAL A 92 -5.94 17.28 12.25
C VAL A 92 -4.60 16.55 12.11
N SER A 93 -4.14 15.88 13.17
CA SER A 93 -2.91 15.08 13.11
C SER A 93 -3.05 13.86 12.19
N GLN A 94 -4.22 13.23 12.15
CA GLN A 94 -4.52 12.07 11.31
C GLN A 94 -4.72 12.45 9.82
N LEU A 95 -5.22 13.66 9.55
CA LEU A 95 -5.41 14.17 8.19
C LEU A 95 -4.09 14.38 7.42
N ILE A 96 -3.03 14.81 8.11
CA ILE A 96 -1.72 15.10 7.49
C ILE A 96 -1.14 13.85 6.75
N PRO A 97 -1.07 12.66 7.38
CA PRO A 97 -0.76 11.40 6.70
C PRO A 97 -1.56 11.16 5.43
N GLU A 98 -2.88 11.33 5.47
CA GLU A 98 -3.77 11.05 4.36
C GLU A 98 -3.52 11.99 3.19
N LEU A 99 -3.48 13.29 3.47
CA LEU A 99 -3.11 14.31 2.49
C LEU A 99 -1.75 14.00 1.85
N TYR A 100 -0.81 13.41 2.61
CA TYR A 100 0.56 13.14 2.13
C TYR A 100 0.58 11.94 1.22
N LEU A 101 -0.28 10.97 1.49
CA LEU A 101 -0.51 9.82 0.64
C LEU A 101 -1.31 10.21 -0.62
N HIS A 102 -2.20 11.20 -0.53
CA HIS A 102 -2.98 11.73 -1.66
C HIS A 102 -2.22 12.66 -2.61
N GLY A 103 -0.93 12.90 -2.37
CA GLY A 103 -0.01 13.42 -3.39
C GLY A 103 0.36 14.90 -3.28
N LEU A 104 0.00 15.58 -2.19
CA LEU A 104 0.56 16.90 -1.91
C LEU A 104 2.09 16.78 -1.72
N ALA A 105 2.87 17.62 -2.40
CA ALA A 105 4.31 17.69 -2.17
C ALA A 105 4.59 18.38 -0.82
N GLU A 106 5.75 18.13 -0.22
CA GLU A 106 6.11 18.66 1.12
C GLU A 106 5.98 20.18 1.23
N GLY A 107 6.15 20.93 0.13
CA GLY A 107 5.95 22.38 0.07
C GLY A 107 4.49 22.82 -0.11
N ASP A 108 3.66 21.98 -0.74
CA ASP A 108 2.24 22.30 -1.02
C ASP A 108 1.34 22.04 0.19
N PHE A 109 1.86 21.33 1.20
CA PHE A 109 1.18 21.07 2.47
C PHE A 109 0.80 22.34 3.21
N ASP A 110 1.75 23.27 3.30
CA ASP A 110 1.55 24.53 3.97
C ASP A 110 0.46 25.33 3.27
N LEU A 111 0.48 25.38 1.93
CA LEU A 111 -0.55 26.06 1.13
C LEU A 111 -1.94 25.43 1.30
N ALA A 112 -2.03 24.10 1.15
CA ALA A 112 -3.30 23.38 1.25
C ALA A 112 -3.92 23.51 2.66
N LEU A 113 -3.09 23.37 3.70
CA LEU A 113 -3.58 23.44 5.08
C LEU A 113 -3.87 24.86 5.53
N ARG A 114 -3.19 25.89 4.99
CA ARG A 114 -3.60 27.28 5.20
C ARG A 114 -4.96 27.58 4.57
N GLY A 115 -5.20 27.06 3.37
CA GLY A 115 -6.51 27.17 2.71
C GLY A 115 -7.63 26.46 3.48
N LEU A 116 -7.35 25.32 4.11
CA LEU A 116 -8.36 24.50 4.80
C LEU A 116 -8.54 24.86 6.29
N LEU A 117 -7.46 25.21 7.00
CA LEU A 117 -7.42 25.39 8.46
C LEU A 117 -7.06 26.84 8.86
N GLY A 118 -6.83 27.72 7.88
CA GLY A 118 -6.44 29.12 8.05
C GLY A 118 -4.93 29.34 8.05
N GLU A 119 -4.52 30.58 7.73
CA GLU A 119 -3.11 31.01 7.60
C GLU A 119 -2.22 30.66 8.81
N GLU A 120 -2.82 30.51 9.99
CA GLU A 120 -2.12 30.19 11.23
C GLU A 120 -2.03 28.69 11.53
N ALA A 121 -2.26 27.82 10.55
CA ALA A 121 -2.15 26.36 10.65
C ALA A 121 -0.89 25.80 9.95
N PRO A 122 0.34 26.27 10.26
CA PRO A 122 1.52 25.80 9.55
C PRO A 122 1.81 24.34 9.89
N VAL A 123 1.93 23.51 8.84
CA VAL A 123 2.59 22.21 8.96
C VAL A 123 4.04 22.38 8.53
N SER A 124 4.91 22.38 9.52
CA SER A 124 6.35 22.42 9.27
C SER A 124 6.80 21.15 8.52
N ALA A 125 7.81 21.31 7.66
CA ALA A 125 8.55 20.19 7.06
C ALA A 125 9.00 19.14 8.13
N SER A 126 9.32 19.60 9.35
CA SER A 126 9.66 18.72 10.46
C SER A 126 8.52 17.81 10.94
N THR A 127 7.25 18.18 10.71
CA THR A 127 6.11 17.30 10.97
C THR A 127 6.07 16.15 9.96
N VAL A 128 6.26 16.46 8.68
CA VAL A 128 6.32 15.44 7.61
C VAL A 128 7.54 14.53 7.79
N ALA A 129 8.68 15.06 8.23
CA ALA A 129 9.87 14.25 8.53
C ALA A 129 9.62 13.25 9.69
N ARG A 130 8.99 13.68 10.79
CA ARG A 130 8.62 12.79 11.90
C ARG A 130 7.61 11.72 11.48
N LEU A 131 6.65 12.08 10.61
CA LEU A 131 5.71 11.12 10.05
C LEU A 131 6.42 10.01 9.27
N LYS A 132 7.37 10.38 8.40
CA LYS A 132 8.18 9.41 7.64
C LYS A 132 8.97 8.48 8.57
N ALA A 133 9.58 9.02 9.63
CA ALA A 133 10.29 8.21 10.62
C ALA A 133 9.35 7.23 11.36
N SER A 134 8.14 7.67 11.74
CA SER A 134 7.13 6.78 12.31
C SER A 134 6.75 5.65 11.36
N TRP A 135 6.59 5.95 10.06
CA TRP A 135 6.30 4.93 9.06
C TRP A 135 7.43 3.94 8.84
N GLN A 136 8.69 4.34 9.00
CA GLN A 136 9.82 3.41 8.95
C GLN A 136 9.74 2.39 10.09
N ASN A 137 9.52 2.85 11.32
CA ASN A 137 9.36 1.95 12.46
C ASN A 137 8.18 0.99 12.28
N GLN A 138 7.05 1.50 11.76
CA GLN A 138 5.89 0.65 11.49
C GLN A 138 6.16 -0.34 10.34
N LEU A 139 6.92 0.05 9.32
CA LEU A 139 7.33 -0.83 8.24
C LEU A 139 8.22 -1.96 8.76
N GLU A 140 9.16 -1.67 9.64
CA GLU A 140 10.04 -2.67 10.26
C GLU A 140 9.22 -3.70 11.05
N ALA A 141 8.31 -3.25 11.91
CA ALA A 141 7.41 -4.13 12.66
C ALA A 141 6.48 -4.94 11.72
N TRP A 142 5.98 -4.33 10.66
CA TRP A 142 5.13 -5.01 9.68
C TRP A 142 5.92 -6.05 8.86
N ARG A 143 7.20 -5.80 8.56
CA ARG A 143 8.06 -6.71 7.81
C ARG A 143 8.34 -8.00 8.58
N SER A 144 8.46 -7.95 9.90
CA SER A 144 8.70 -9.13 10.73
C SER A 144 7.43 -9.87 11.17
N ARG A 145 6.25 -9.45 10.71
CA ARG A 145 4.98 -10.06 11.14
C ARG A 145 4.89 -11.54 10.72
N PRO A 146 4.31 -12.40 11.56
CA PRO A 146 4.00 -13.79 11.19
C PRO A 146 3.02 -13.86 10.01
N LEU A 147 3.18 -14.87 9.18
CA LEU A 147 2.39 -15.15 7.98
C LEU A 147 1.74 -16.54 8.00
N ASP A 148 1.95 -17.34 9.04
CA ASP A 148 1.44 -18.71 9.19
C ASP A 148 -0.10 -18.80 9.20
N GLY A 149 -0.78 -17.74 9.63
CA GLY A 149 -2.24 -17.64 9.57
C GLY A 149 -2.80 -17.31 8.18
N LEU A 150 -1.97 -17.08 7.17
CA LEU A 150 -2.40 -16.71 5.82
C LEU A 150 -2.40 -17.93 4.90
N GLU A 151 -3.58 -18.33 4.42
CA GLU A 151 -3.72 -19.38 3.40
C GLU A 151 -3.45 -18.81 2.01
N VAL A 152 -2.18 -18.64 1.65
CA VAL A 152 -1.77 -18.02 0.38
C VAL A 152 -2.00 -18.99 -0.78
N VAL A 153 -2.85 -18.60 -1.73
CA VAL A 153 -3.16 -19.36 -2.94
C VAL A 153 -2.31 -18.91 -4.12
N TYR A 154 -2.30 -17.59 -4.35
CA TYR A 154 -1.60 -16.96 -5.46
C TYR A 154 -0.65 -15.90 -4.94
N LEU A 155 0.49 -15.74 -5.62
CA LEU A 155 1.45 -14.69 -5.31
C LEU A 155 1.70 -13.86 -6.58
N TRP A 156 1.44 -12.56 -6.53
CA TRP A 156 1.87 -11.62 -7.56
C TRP A 156 3.14 -10.93 -7.12
N VAL A 157 4.11 -10.87 -8.02
CA VAL A 157 5.42 -10.26 -7.77
C VAL A 157 5.76 -9.28 -8.89
N ASP A 158 6.30 -8.13 -8.51
CA ASP A 158 6.73 -7.10 -9.46
C ASP A 158 7.91 -6.28 -8.91
N GLY A 159 8.70 -5.73 -9.82
CA GLY A 159 9.80 -4.82 -9.54
C GLY A 159 9.45 -3.39 -9.92
N VAL A 160 9.44 -2.48 -8.95
CA VAL A 160 9.07 -1.07 -9.18
C VAL A 160 10.31 -0.19 -9.11
N TYR A 161 10.71 0.33 -10.26
CA TYR A 161 11.80 1.29 -10.34
C TYR A 161 11.37 2.65 -9.80
N VAL A 162 12.03 3.10 -8.74
CA VAL A 162 11.86 4.44 -8.17
C VAL A 162 13.03 5.34 -8.51
N LYS A 163 12.71 6.61 -8.81
CA LYS A 163 13.73 7.67 -8.91
C LYS A 163 14.12 8.10 -7.48
N ALA A 164 14.94 7.29 -6.81
CA ALA A 164 15.41 7.54 -5.44
C ALA A 164 16.92 7.31 -5.31
N GLY A 165 17.58 8.09 -4.45
CA GLY A 165 19.03 8.02 -4.19
C GLY A 165 19.84 9.15 -4.83
N LEU A 166 21.13 9.24 -4.50
CA LEU A 166 22.10 10.15 -5.13
C LEU A 166 22.68 9.58 -6.44
N GLU A 167 22.59 8.27 -6.62
CA GLU A 167 23.16 7.55 -7.75
C GLU A 167 22.34 7.75 -9.05
N LYS A 168 22.97 7.52 -10.20
CA LYS A 168 22.31 7.59 -11.51
C LYS A 168 21.38 6.40 -11.77
N GLU A 169 21.65 5.24 -11.15
CA GLU A 169 20.84 4.03 -11.30
C GLU A 169 19.51 4.15 -10.54
N LYS A 170 18.42 3.63 -11.13
CA LYS A 170 17.11 3.59 -10.48
C LYS A 170 17.09 2.42 -9.50
N ALA A 171 16.91 2.70 -8.21
CA ALA A 171 16.66 1.65 -7.22
C ALA A 171 15.35 0.93 -7.56
N ALA A 172 15.34 -0.40 -7.46
CA ALA A 172 14.14 -1.21 -7.60
C ALA A 172 13.52 -1.42 -6.21
N VAL A 173 12.20 -1.46 -6.13
CA VAL A 173 11.47 -1.91 -4.94
C VAL A 173 10.72 -3.16 -5.35
N LEU A 174 11.09 -4.30 -4.74
CA LEU A 174 10.46 -5.58 -4.98
C LEU A 174 9.19 -5.65 -4.13
N VAL A 175 8.10 -6.07 -4.76
CA VAL A 175 6.78 -6.10 -4.14
C VAL A 175 6.19 -7.48 -4.32
N ALA A 176 5.63 -8.02 -3.24
CA ALA A 176 4.88 -9.27 -3.26
C ALA A 176 3.49 -9.05 -2.67
N LEU A 177 2.46 -9.48 -3.39
CA LEU A 177 1.05 -9.40 -3.02
C LEU A 177 0.44 -10.79 -3.12
N ALA A 178 -0.24 -11.25 -2.09
CA ALA A 178 -0.91 -12.55 -2.08
C ALA A 178 -2.41 -12.44 -2.34
N GLY A 179 -2.96 -13.49 -2.93
CA GLY A 179 -4.39 -13.80 -2.94
C GLY A 179 -4.63 -14.98 -2.00
N LEU A 180 -5.52 -14.78 -1.04
CA LEU A 180 -5.80 -15.73 0.03
C LEU A 180 -6.97 -16.66 -0.31
N ALA A 181 -7.10 -17.75 0.43
CA ALA A 181 -8.15 -18.75 0.23
C ALA A 181 -9.57 -18.21 0.47
N ASP A 182 -9.70 -17.10 1.20
CA ASP A 182 -10.96 -16.39 1.45
C ASP A 182 -11.30 -15.32 0.39
N GLY A 183 -10.43 -15.16 -0.62
CA GLY A 183 -10.58 -14.20 -1.70
C GLY A 183 -9.97 -12.83 -1.47
N HIS A 184 -9.50 -12.50 -0.27
CA HIS A 184 -8.83 -11.23 -0.04
C HIS A 184 -7.46 -11.19 -0.71
N LYS A 185 -7.00 -9.98 -1.01
CA LYS A 185 -5.65 -9.72 -1.49
C LYS A 185 -4.93 -8.90 -0.45
N VAL A 186 -3.71 -9.31 -0.11
CA VAL A 186 -2.91 -8.69 0.94
C VAL A 186 -1.49 -8.47 0.46
N VAL A 187 -0.87 -7.36 0.86
CA VAL A 187 0.53 -7.07 0.59
C VAL A 187 1.36 -7.87 1.59
N LEU A 188 2.40 -8.55 1.11
CA LEU A 188 3.26 -9.41 1.92
C LEU A 188 4.67 -8.84 2.11
N ALA A 189 5.19 -8.19 1.07
CA ALA A 189 6.54 -7.65 1.09
C ALA A 189 6.65 -6.37 0.25
N VAL A 190 7.45 -5.42 0.77
CA VAL A 190 7.90 -4.21 0.08
C VAL A 190 9.36 -4.00 0.48
N VAL A 191 10.29 -4.42 -0.38
CA VAL A 191 11.72 -4.52 -0.04
C VAL A 191 12.55 -3.71 -1.04
N PRO A 192 13.50 -2.90 -0.59
CA PRO A 192 14.44 -2.26 -1.50
C PRO A 192 15.33 -3.33 -2.13
N GLY A 193 15.33 -3.40 -3.46
CA GLY A 193 16.24 -4.22 -4.24
C GLY A 193 17.29 -3.35 -4.91
N HIS A 194 18.57 -3.70 -4.78
CA HIS A 194 19.61 -3.01 -5.55
C HIS A 194 19.40 -3.25 -7.06
N ARG A 195 18.92 -4.45 -7.43
CA ARG A 195 18.49 -4.89 -8.77
C ARG A 195 17.44 -6.01 -8.64
N GLU A 196 16.73 -6.33 -9.72
CA GLU A 196 15.84 -7.52 -9.81
C GLU A 196 16.64 -8.84 -9.96
N SER A 197 17.73 -9.00 -9.20
CA SER A 197 18.59 -10.20 -9.26
C SER A 197 17.88 -11.43 -8.69
N SER A 198 18.29 -12.63 -9.11
CA SER A 198 17.80 -13.88 -8.53
C SER A 198 18.04 -13.96 -7.02
N GLU A 199 19.17 -13.42 -6.55
CA GLU A 199 19.49 -13.39 -5.13
C GLU A 199 18.55 -12.50 -4.33
N SER A 200 18.20 -11.31 -4.84
CA SER A 200 17.25 -10.40 -4.17
C SER A 200 15.86 -11.02 -4.06
N TRP A 201 15.40 -11.69 -5.11
CA TRP A 201 14.13 -12.43 -5.08
C TRP A 201 14.19 -13.65 -4.16
N ALA A 202 15.29 -14.41 -4.16
CA ALA A 202 15.45 -15.56 -3.29
C ALA A 202 15.47 -15.16 -1.81
N ALA A 203 16.16 -14.07 -1.46
CA ALA A 203 16.13 -13.51 -0.11
C ALA A 203 14.71 -13.13 0.31
N LEU A 204 13.96 -12.44 -0.54
CA LEU A 204 12.55 -12.07 -0.27
C LEU A 204 11.67 -13.33 -0.07
N LEU A 205 11.79 -14.33 -0.94
CA LEU A 205 10.98 -15.54 -0.85
C LEU A 205 11.33 -16.39 0.38
N ARG A 206 12.62 -16.47 0.75
CA ARG A 206 13.07 -17.13 1.98
C ARG A 206 12.55 -16.42 3.22
N ASP A 207 12.62 -15.10 3.27
CA ASP A 207 12.03 -14.30 4.35
C ASP A 207 10.52 -14.56 4.49
N LEU A 208 9.77 -14.60 3.39
CA LEU A 208 8.35 -14.98 3.44
C LEU A 208 8.13 -16.39 4.01
N ARG A 209 8.97 -17.34 3.62
CA ARG A 209 8.92 -18.73 4.11
C ARG A 209 9.23 -18.82 5.60
N GLU A 210 10.29 -18.15 6.04
CA GLU A 210 10.74 -18.09 7.44
C GLU A 210 9.68 -17.46 8.34
N ARG A 211 8.91 -16.48 7.83
CA ARG A 211 7.76 -15.90 8.52
C ARG A 211 6.51 -16.79 8.54
N GLY A 212 6.56 -17.98 7.93
CA GLY A 212 5.48 -18.98 7.97
C GLY A 212 4.58 -19.03 6.74
N MET A 213 4.89 -18.31 5.65
CA MET A 213 4.09 -18.39 4.42
C MET A 213 4.17 -19.79 3.80
N ASN A 214 3.01 -20.38 3.47
CA ASN A 214 2.96 -21.64 2.72
C ASN A 214 3.46 -21.46 1.27
N CYS A 215 3.80 -22.57 0.61
CA CYS A 215 4.08 -22.58 -0.83
C CYS A 215 2.81 -22.18 -1.62
N PRO A 216 2.84 -21.10 -2.42
CA PRO A 216 1.69 -20.70 -3.24
C PRO A 216 1.48 -21.68 -4.40
N ARG A 217 0.24 -21.81 -4.87
CA ARG A 217 -0.08 -22.69 -6.02
C ARG A 217 0.37 -22.09 -7.35
N LEU A 218 0.42 -20.77 -7.45
CA LEU A 218 0.88 -20.05 -8.64
C LEU A 218 1.55 -18.74 -8.27
N VAL A 219 2.71 -18.48 -8.86
CA VAL A 219 3.38 -17.17 -8.80
C VAL A 219 3.24 -16.47 -10.15
N VAL A 220 2.60 -15.31 -10.14
CA VAL A 220 2.37 -14.46 -11.30
C VAL A 220 3.40 -13.34 -11.29
N GLY A 221 4.29 -13.37 -12.27
CA GLY A 221 5.43 -12.49 -12.32
C GLY A 221 5.58 -11.75 -13.64
N ASP A 222 6.43 -10.75 -13.56
CA ASP A 222 7.07 -10.19 -14.73
C ASP A 222 8.04 -11.25 -15.37
N GLY A 223 8.85 -10.88 -16.36
CA GLY A 223 9.65 -11.85 -17.14
C GLY A 223 11.07 -11.96 -16.67
N HIS A 224 11.39 -11.30 -15.56
CA HIS A 224 12.76 -11.19 -15.13
C HIS A 224 13.27 -12.58 -14.72
N LEU A 225 14.39 -13.01 -15.29
CA LEU A 225 14.96 -14.33 -14.98
C LEU A 225 15.27 -14.51 -13.49
N GLY A 226 15.45 -13.39 -12.78
CA GLY A 226 15.67 -13.34 -11.35
C GLY A 226 14.60 -14.08 -10.54
N ILE A 227 13.32 -13.75 -10.75
CA ILE A 227 12.24 -14.32 -9.95
C ILE A 227 12.08 -15.83 -10.20
N TRP A 228 12.16 -16.28 -11.46
CA TRP A 228 11.96 -17.69 -11.80
C TRP A 228 13.09 -18.57 -11.25
N GLY A 229 14.33 -18.10 -11.33
CA GLY A 229 15.46 -18.80 -10.71
C GLY A 229 15.36 -18.87 -9.19
N ALA A 230 14.87 -17.81 -8.55
CA ALA A 230 14.63 -17.79 -7.10
C ALA A 230 13.48 -18.73 -6.68
N LEU A 231 12.40 -18.74 -7.46
CA LEU A 231 11.22 -19.54 -7.16
C LEU A 231 11.56 -21.04 -7.19
N ALA A 232 12.27 -21.49 -8.21
CA ALA A 232 12.73 -22.87 -8.32
C ALA A 232 13.61 -23.34 -7.14
N GLN A 233 14.27 -22.41 -6.44
CA GLN A 233 15.08 -22.73 -5.26
C GLN A 233 14.28 -22.74 -3.95
N VAL A 234 13.29 -21.87 -3.80
CA VAL A 234 12.60 -21.63 -2.52
C VAL A 234 11.25 -22.36 -2.44
N TYR A 235 10.51 -22.39 -3.55
CA TYR A 235 9.17 -22.99 -3.69
C TYR A 235 9.10 -23.79 -5.00
N PRO A 236 9.81 -24.91 -5.12
CA PRO A 236 9.90 -25.67 -6.37
C PRO A 236 8.55 -26.25 -6.85
N GLU A 237 7.57 -26.40 -5.95
CA GLU A 237 6.23 -26.90 -6.27
C GLU A 237 5.28 -25.81 -6.79
N ALA A 238 5.66 -24.54 -6.69
CA ALA A 238 4.81 -23.43 -7.12
C ALA A 238 4.76 -23.34 -8.66
N GLY A 239 3.56 -23.21 -9.21
CA GLY A 239 3.41 -22.93 -10.64
C GLY A 239 3.97 -21.56 -11.03
N GLU A 240 4.42 -21.43 -12.27
CA GLU A 240 4.99 -20.20 -12.81
C GLU A 240 4.05 -19.58 -13.85
N GLN A 241 3.59 -18.35 -13.61
CA GLN A 241 2.74 -17.62 -14.55
C GLN A 241 3.39 -16.32 -15.03
N ARG A 242 3.74 -16.27 -16.31
CA ARG A 242 4.26 -15.07 -16.95
C ARG A 242 3.12 -14.11 -17.30
N CYS A 243 3.23 -12.85 -16.90
CA CYS A 243 2.27 -11.81 -17.27
C CYS A 243 2.17 -11.62 -18.81
N TRP A 244 0.95 -11.77 -19.35
CA TRP A 244 0.66 -11.58 -20.77
C TRP A 244 0.87 -10.14 -21.23
N ASN A 245 0.52 -9.13 -20.44
CA ASN A 245 0.65 -7.73 -20.83
C ASN A 245 2.11 -7.36 -21.13
N HIS A 246 3.00 -7.70 -20.19
CA HIS A 246 4.43 -7.51 -20.36
C HIS A 246 4.99 -8.31 -21.55
N LYS A 247 4.52 -9.56 -21.72
CA LYS A 247 4.97 -10.36 -22.86
C LYS A 247 4.53 -9.78 -24.20
N ILE A 248 3.30 -9.30 -24.29
CA ILE A 248 2.77 -8.63 -25.49
C ILE A 248 3.67 -7.46 -25.86
N ILE A 249 4.04 -6.62 -24.89
CA ILE A 249 4.97 -5.50 -25.10
C ILE A 249 6.31 -6.02 -25.62
N ASN A 250 6.88 -7.08 -25.01
CA ASN A 250 8.14 -7.67 -25.44
C ASN A 250 8.11 -8.15 -26.90
N VAL A 251 7.02 -8.81 -27.31
CA VAL A 251 6.83 -9.27 -28.70
C VAL A 251 6.67 -8.08 -29.65
N LEU A 252 5.88 -7.07 -29.28
CA LEU A 252 5.68 -5.87 -30.11
C LEU A 252 6.98 -5.07 -30.31
N ASN A 253 7.87 -5.05 -29.32
CA ASN A 253 9.19 -4.41 -29.43
C ASN A 253 10.11 -5.09 -30.45
N LYS A 254 9.79 -6.31 -30.90
CA LYS A 254 10.48 -7.02 -31.99
C LYS A 254 9.81 -6.83 -33.35
N LEU A 255 8.77 -5.99 -33.42
CA LEU A 255 7.99 -5.75 -34.63
C LEU A 255 8.04 -4.28 -35.05
N PRO A 256 8.07 -3.99 -36.36
CA PRO A 256 7.82 -2.65 -36.89
C PRO A 256 6.45 -2.12 -36.44
N LYS A 257 6.35 -0.82 -36.10
CA LYS A 257 5.12 -0.17 -35.61
C LYS A 257 3.89 -0.43 -36.49
N LYS A 258 4.07 -0.47 -37.82
CA LYS A 258 2.99 -0.74 -38.80
C LYS A 258 2.30 -2.11 -38.61
N LEU A 259 3.00 -3.09 -38.03
CA LEU A 259 2.47 -4.44 -37.79
C LEU A 259 1.84 -4.61 -36.39
N HIS A 260 1.96 -3.60 -35.52
CA HIS A 260 1.51 -3.71 -34.12
C HIS A 260 0.00 -3.96 -34.00
N GLY A 261 -0.81 -3.38 -34.89
CA GLY A 261 -2.26 -3.57 -34.88
C GLY A 261 -2.66 -5.04 -35.05
N GLN A 262 -2.17 -5.68 -36.13
CA GLN A 262 -2.46 -7.09 -36.41
C GLN A 262 -1.85 -8.02 -35.34
N ALA A 263 -0.61 -7.77 -34.92
CA ALA A 263 0.04 -8.57 -33.89
C ALA A 263 -0.72 -8.54 -32.56
N LYS A 264 -1.24 -7.37 -32.14
CA LYS A 264 -2.08 -7.26 -30.93
C LYS A 264 -3.34 -8.11 -31.01
N LEU A 265 -3.98 -8.19 -32.18
CA LEU A 265 -5.18 -9.02 -32.36
C LEU A 265 -4.85 -10.50 -32.15
N HIS A 266 -3.80 -11.00 -32.80
CA HIS A 266 -3.33 -12.38 -32.62
C HIS A 266 -2.99 -12.68 -31.16
N LEU A 267 -2.16 -11.83 -30.53
CA LEU A 267 -1.70 -12.07 -29.16
C LEU A 267 -2.85 -12.00 -28.15
N ARG A 268 -3.83 -11.10 -28.34
CA ARG A 268 -5.02 -11.05 -27.49
C ARG A 268 -5.91 -12.27 -27.69
N ALA A 269 -6.09 -12.75 -28.92
CA ALA A 269 -6.84 -13.96 -29.17
C ALA A 269 -6.25 -15.17 -28.41
N MET A 270 -4.93 -15.32 -28.40
CA MET A 270 -4.26 -16.37 -27.61
C MET A 270 -4.49 -16.21 -26.11
N ALA A 271 -4.30 -14.99 -25.59
CA ALA A 271 -4.42 -14.73 -24.15
C ALA A 271 -5.84 -14.97 -23.62
N TYR A 272 -6.85 -14.83 -24.49
CA TYR A 272 -8.27 -14.98 -24.17
C TYR A 272 -8.91 -16.23 -24.78
N ALA A 273 -8.11 -17.17 -25.26
CA ALA A 273 -8.60 -18.45 -25.74
C ALA A 273 -9.37 -19.22 -24.64
N ASP A 274 -10.33 -20.04 -25.05
CA ASP A 274 -11.20 -20.78 -24.14
C ASP A 274 -10.54 -22.03 -23.55
N SER A 275 -9.45 -22.50 -24.15
CA SER A 275 -8.67 -23.65 -23.72
C SER A 275 -7.19 -23.49 -24.09
N ARG A 276 -6.34 -24.27 -23.43
CA ARG A 276 -4.91 -24.36 -23.77
C ARG A 276 -4.71 -24.83 -25.21
N ALA A 277 -5.49 -25.82 -25.67
CA ALA A 277 -5.40 -26.34 -27.03
C ALA A 277 -5.71 -25.27 -28.10
N GLU A 278 -6.70 -24.41 -27.85
CA GLU A 278 -7.02 -23.30 -28.74
C GLU A 278 -5.92 -22.23 -28.73
N ALA A 279 -5.36 -21.91 -27.55
CA ALA A 279 -4.22 -21.00 -27.45
C ALA A 279 -3.01 -21.50 -28.26
N GLU A 280 -2.73 -22.80 -28.23
CA GLU A 280 -1.65 -23.44 -29.01
C GLU A 280 -1.93 -23.40 -30.52
N ARG A 281 -3.18 -23.60 -30.95
CA ARG A 281 -3.57 -23.45 -32.35
C ARG A 281 -3.36 -22.01 -32.82
N LEU A 282 -3.80 -21.03 -32.04
CA LEU A 282 -3.63 -19.61 -32.34
C LEU A 282 -2.15 -19.18 -32.33
N ARG A 283 -1.33 -19.77 -31.46
CA ARG A 283 0.13 -19.58 -31.50
C ARG A 283 0.73 -20.03 -32.83
N ARG A 284 0.39 -21.22 -33.32
CA ARG A 284 0.87 -21.72 -34.63
C ARG A 284 0.48 -20.79 -35.77
N VAL A 285 -0.75 -20.25 -35.74
CA VAL A 285 -1.21 -19.25 -36.72
C VAL A 285 -0.36 -17.98 -36.68
N PHE A 286 -0.03 -17.49 -35.48
CA PHE A 286 0.83 -16.31 -35.34
C PHE A 286 2.27 -16.58 -35.77
N GLU A 287 2.83 -17.76 -35.48
CA GLU A 287 4.16 -18.15 -35.95
C GLU A 287 4.23 -18.16 -37.48
N GLN A 288 3.21 -18.70 -38.15
CA GLN A 288 3.10 -18.66 -39.62
C GLN A 288 2.95 -17.22 -40.15
N TRP A 289 2.13 -16.39 -39.51
CA TRP A 289 1.98 -14.97 -39.86
C TRP A 289 3.33 -14.24 -39.70
N CYS A 290 4.05 -14.44 -38.60
CA CYS A 290 5.39 -13.89 -38.40
C CYS A 290 6.35 -14.35 -39.50
N GLY A 291 6.31 -15.62 -39.91
CA GLY A 291 7.11 -16.14 -41.02
C GLY A 291 6.85 -15.40 -42.33
N LYS A 292 5.57 -15.21 -42.70
CA LYS A 292 5.18 -14.46 -43.91
C LYS A 292 5.61 -12.98 -43.87
N GLN A 293 5.66 -12.38 -42.68
CA GLN A 293 6.07 -10.99 -42.48
C GLN A 293 7.60 -10.82 -42.31
N GLY A 294 8.38 -11.91 -42.33
CA GLY A 294 9.82 -11.88 -42.06
C GLY A 294 10.17 -11.53 -40.61
N GLN A 295 9.26 -11.77 -39.65
CA GLN A 295 9.37 -11.37 -38.24
C GLN A 295 9.64 -12.55 -37.30
N ALA A 296 10.57 -13.44 -37.65
CA ALA A 296 10.86 -14.66 -36.89
C ALA A 296 11.25 -14.38 -35.42
N GLU A 297 11.89 -13.25 -35.12
CA GLU A 297 12.28 -12.90 -33.75
C GLU A 297 11.08 -12.62 -32.83
N ALA A 298 9.97 -12.10 -33.37
CA ALA A 298 8.74 -11.90 -32.60
C ALA A 298 8.11 -13.24 -32.20
N ALA A 299 8.07 -14.21 -33.12
CA ALA A 299 7.63 -15.57 -32.85
C ALA A 299 8.53 -16.29 -31.84
N ARG A 300 9.86 -16.22 -32.01
CA ARG A 300 10.82 -16.76 -31.04
C ARG A 300 10.66 -16.12 -29.67
N THR A 301 10.47 -14.80 -29.62
CA THR A 301 10.22 -14.08 -28.37
C THR A 301 8.99 -14.64 -27.68
N LEU A 302 7.86 -14.80 -28.37
CA LEU A 302 6.66 -15.42 -27.80
C LEU A 302 6.93 -16.83 -27.24
N GLY A 303 7.56 -17.69 -28.04
CA GLY A 303 7.77 -19.11 -27.71
C GLY A 303 8.63 -19.37 -26.45
N ARG A 304 9.61 -18.51 -26.15
CA ARG A 304 10.55 -18.71 -25.02
C ARG A 304 9.89 -18.91 -23.65
N ASP A 305 8.75 -18.26 -23.41
CA ASP A 305 8.06 -18.29 -22.11
C ASP A 305 6.69 -18.97 -22.19
N TRP A 306 6.39 -19.67 -23.29
CA TRP A 306 5.02 -20.10 -23.60
C TRP A 306 4.36 -20.91 -22.49
N GLU A 307 5.05 -21.92 -21.95
CA GLU A 307 4.54 -22.77 -20.87
C GLU A 307 4.13 -21.96 -19.63
N ARG A 308 4.96 -20.98 -19.25
CA ARG A 308 4.64 -20.04 -18.16
C ARG A 308 3.49 -19.12 -18.52
N MET A 309 3.27 -18.80 -19.79
CA MET A 309 2.17 -17.92 -20.19
C MET A 309 0.82 -18.61 -20.11
N VAL A 310 0.76 -19.92 -20.31
CA VAL A 310 -0.48 -20.70 -20.39
C VAL A 310 -0.78 -21.50 -19.12
N SER A 311 0.03 -21.35 -18.06
CA SER A 311 -0.18 -22.07 -16.79
C SER A 311 -1.51 -21.75 -16.11
N PHE A 312 -2.08 -20.57 -16.36
CA PHE A 312 -3.38 -20.17 -15.82
C PHE A 312 -4.54 -21.09 -16.23
N PHE A 313 -4.44 -21.84 -17.34
CA PHE A 313 -5.49 -22.79 -17.77
C PHE A 313 -5.71 -23.92 -16.75
N SER A 314 -4.72 -24.22 -15.91
CA SER A 314 -4.81 -25.21 -14.83
C SER A 314 -5.50 -24.71 -13.55
N PHE A 315 -6.15 -23.55 -13.61
CA PHE A 315 -6.84 -22.90 -12.50
C PHE A 315 -8.26 -22.51 -12.90
N PRO A 316 -9.19 -22.26 -11.95
CA PRO A 316 -10.58 -21.93 -12.26
C PRO A 316 -10.72 -20.83 -13.30
N ARG A 317 -11.66 -21.01 -14.23
CA ARG A 317 -11.89 -20.07 -15.35
C ARG A 317 -12.15 -18.63 -14.88
N ALA A 318 -12.86 -18.49 -13.77
CA ALA A 318 -13.15 -17.19 -13.15
C ALA A 318 -11.87 -16.45 -12.72
N HIS A 319 -10.80 -17.17 -12.39
CA HIS A 319 -9.55 -16.59 -11.88
C HIS A 319 -8.63 -16.10 -13.02
N TRP A 320 -8.80 -16.60 -14.25
CA TRP A 320 -7.91 -16.29 -15.39
C TRP A 320 -7.72 -14.81 -15.66
N ARG A 321 -8.77 -13.99 -15.43
CA ARG A 321 -8.68 -12.53 -15.55
C ARG A 321 -7.62 -11.92 -14.62
N HIS A 322 -7.40 -12.51 -13.45
CA HIS A 322 -6.41 -12.07 -12.48
C HIS A 322 -5.04 -12.70 -12.70
N LEU A 323 -4.99 -13.95 -13.16
CA LEU A 323 -3.74 -14.70 -13.29
C LEU A 323 -2.93 -14.34 -14.54
N ARG A 324 -3.58 -13.89 -15.61
CA ARG A 324 -2.88 -13.49 -16.86
C ARG A 324 -2.06 -12.21 -16.72
N THR A 325 -2.15 -11.49 -15.60
CA THR A 325 -1.56 -10.16 -15.45
C THR A 325 -1.04 -9.90 -14.04
N THR A 326 0.00 -9.08 -13.95
CA THR A 326 0.55 -8.47 -12.74
C THR A 326 -0.22 -7.19 -12.31
N ASN A 327 -1.35 -6.88 -12.96
CA ASN A 327 -2.17 -5.71 -12.64
C ASN A 327 -2.58 -5.55 -11.17
N PRO A 328 -2.84 -6.61 -10.36
CA PRO A 328 -3.08 -6.44 -8.93
C PRO A 328 -1.96 -5.68 -8.20
N VAL A 329 -0.71 -5.83 -8.68
CA VAL A 329 0.44 -5.09 -8.16
C VAL A 329 0.63 -3.77 -8.92
N GLU A 330 0.57 -3.77 -10.25
CA GLU A 330 0.83 -2.58 -11.07
C GLU A 330 -0.20 -1.45 -10.90
N SER A 331 -1.48 -1.78 -10.70
CA SER A 331 -2.56 -0.78 -10.64
C SER A 331 -2.39 0.19 -9.47
N PRO A 332 -2.10 -0.26 -8.23
CA PRO A 332 -1.68 0.62 -7.14
C PRO A 332 -0.49 1.52 -7.51
N PHE A 333 0.45 1.01 -8.31
CA PHE A 333 1.64 1.76 -8.71
C PHE A 333 1.40 2.85 -9.74
N ALA A 334 0.33 2.78 -10.54
CA ALA A 334 -0.01 3.87 -11.46
C ALA A 334 -0.24 5.19 -10.69
N ALA A 335 -0.94 5.14 -9.55
CA ALA A 335 -1.14 6.29 -8.67
C ALA A 335 0.18 6.74 -8.02
N LEU A 336 1.07 5.80 -7.66
CA LEU A 336 2.40 6.13 -7.15
C LEU A 336 3.27 6.85 -8.19
N ARG A 337 3.25 6.43 -9.46
CA ARG A 337 4.10 7.02 -10.51
C ARG A 337 3.80 8.52 -10.71
N LEU A 338 2.51 8.88 -10.73
CA LEU A 338 2.06 10.28 -10.75
C LEU A 338 2.69 11.09 -9.60
N ARG A 339 2.79 10.49 -8.42
CA ARG A 339 3.39 11.11 -7.25
C ARG A 339 4.91 11.18 -7.30
N THR A 340 5.61 10.12 -7.73
CA THR A 340 7.08 10.12 -7.82
C THR A 340 7.60 11.10 -8.88
N ASP A 341 6.76 11.45 -9.85
CA ASP A 341 7.08 12.49 -10.83
C ASP A 341 6.80 13.90 -10.28
N ALA A 342 5.79 14.08 -9.41
CA ALA A 342 5.48 15.35 -8.74
C ALA A 342 6.39 15.66 -7.55
N ALA A 343 6.74 14.66 -6.75
CA ALA A 343 7.67 14.79 -5.64
C ALA A 343 9.11 14.82 -6.19
N ARG A 344 9.85 15.89 -5.89
CA ARG A 344 11.31 15.94 -6.15
C ARG A 344 11.97 14.65 -5.63
N ARG A 345 12.92 14.11 -6.40
CA ARG A 345 13.67 12.85 -6.17
C ARG A 345 13.81 12.51 -4.68
N PHE A 346 13.36 11.33 -4.27
CA PHE A 346 13.58 10.86 -2.90
C PHE A 346 15.09 10.79 -2.61
N LYS A 347 15.56 11.46 -1.55
CA LYS A 347 17.00 11.46 -1.19
C LYS A 347 17.51 10.09 -0.73
N ARG A 348 16.64 9.26 -0.13
CA ARG A 348 16.96 7.91 0.38
C ARG A 348 15.91 6.90 -0.08
N VAL A 349 16.35 5.69 -0.41
CA VAL A 349 15.48 4.59 -0.87
C VAL A 349 14.54 4.12 0.25
N ASP A 350 14.99 4.12 1.52
CA ASP A 350 14.17 3.68 2.65
C ASP A 350 12.94 4.57 2.86
N ASN A 351 13.10 5.89 2.68
CA ASN A 351 11.98 6.83 2.74
C ASN A 351 10.97 6.56 1.62
N ALA A 352 11.45 6.28 0.40
CA ALA A 352 10.57 5.90 -0.70
C ALA A 352 9.83 4.59 -0.38
N THR A 353 10.54 3.61 0.20
CA THR A 353 9.98 2.29 0.53
C THR A 353 8.87 2.37 1.57
N ALA A 354 9.05 3.13 2.65
CA ALA A 354 8.00 3.34 3.67
C ALA A 354 6.75 4.03 3.10
N VAL A 355 6.95 5.00 2.22
CA VAL A 355 5.86 5.70 1.53
C VAL A 355 5.11 4.77 0.58
N ILE A 356 5.84 3.98 -0.21
CA ILE A 356 5.28 2.98 -1.12
C ILE A 356 4.46 1.96 -0.34
N TRP A 357 5.01 1.45 0.76
CA TRP A 357 4.33 0.51 1.62
C TRP A 357 3.00 1.07 2.16
N LYS A 358 2.98 2.30 2.68
CA LYS A 358 1.73 2.93 3.14
C LYS A 358 0.71 3.10 2.01
N LEU A 359 1.15 3.47 0.81
CA LEU A 359 0.25 3.56 -0.34
C LEU A 359 -0.33 2.21 -0.75
N LEU A 360 0.48 1.16 -0.70
CA LEU A 360 0.03 -0.19 -0.99
C LEU A 360 -0.99 -0.67 0.05
N LEU A 361 -0.79 -0.39 1.34
CA LEU A 361 -1.79 -0.70 2.38
C LEU A 361 -3.10 0.08 2.19
N LEU A 362 -3.04 1.33 1.75
CA LEU A 362 -4.24 2.08 1.38
C LEU A 362 -4.96 1.52 0.15
N ALA A 363 -4.20 0.99 -0.81
CA ALA A 363 -4.78 0.31 -1.96
C ALA A 363 -5.41 -1.03 -1.56
N GLU A 364 -4.74 -1.76 -0.66
CA GLU A 364 -5.18 -3.05 -0.11
C GLU A 364 -6.58 -2.96 0.49
N SER A 365 -6.88 -1.94 1.29
CA SER A 365 -8.20 -1.75 1.90
C SER A 365 -9.34 -1.55 0.88
N LYS A 366 -9.01 -1.21 -0.38
CA LYS A 366 -9.96 -1.02 -1.47
C LYS A 366 -9.95 -2.18 -2.47
N PHE A 367 -9.14 -3.21 -2.24
CA PHE A 367 -9.10 -4.35 -3.13
C PHE A 367 -10.40 -5.14 -3.08
N ARG A 368 -11.03 -5.28 -4.24
CA ARG A 368 -12.09 -6.27 -4.43
C ARG A 368 -11.50 -7.66 -4.27
N ARG A 369 -12.29 -8.58 -3.70
CA ARG A 369 -11.95 -10.01 -3.67
C ARG A 369 -11.70 -10.56 -5.07
N LEU A 370 -10.95 -11.66 -5.14
CA LEU A 370 -10.82 -12.43 -6.37
C LEU A 370 -12.18 -13.00 -6.79
N ASN A 371 -12.42 -13.06 -8.10
CA ASN A 371 -13.65 -13.64 -8.64
C ASN A 371 -13.79 -15.11 -8.23
N ALA A 372 -15.02 -15.57 -7.95
CA ALA A 372 -15.32 -16.94 -7.51
C ALA A 372 -14.48 -17.36 -6.30
N SER A 373 -14.48 -16.53 -5.24
CA SER A 373 -13.63 -16.71 -4.06
C SER A 373 -13.86 -18.05 -3.35
N GLU A 374 -15.05 -18.64 -3.49
CA GLU A 374 -15.39 -19.96 -3.00
C GLU A 374 -14.50 -21.09 -3.57
N LEU A 375 -13.97 -20.91 -4.79
CA LEU A 375 -13.09 -21.89 -5.43
C LEU A 375 -11.63 -21.78 -4.97
N LEU A 376 -11.24 -20.70 -4.29
CA LEU A 376 -9.85 -20.50 -3.86
C LEU A 376 -9.43 -21.48 -2.79
N LYS A 377 -10.37 -21.89 -1.92
CA LYS A 377 -10.11 -22.93 -0.93
C LYS A 377 -9.81 -24.27 -1.61
N GLU A 378 -10.52 -24.60 -2.68
CA GLU A 378 -10.25 -25.81 -3.48
C GLU A 378 -8.86 -25.74 -4.13
N VAL A 379 -8.49 -24.60 -4.72
CA VAL A 379 -7.15 -24.40 -5.28
C VAL A 379 -6.08 -24.52 -4.20
N PHE A 380 -6.28 -23.89 -3.04
CA PHE A 380 -5.38 -23.98 -1.89
C PHE A 380 -5.14 -25.44 -1.48
N LEU A 381 -6.21 -26.24 -1.39
CA LEU A 381 -6.16 -27.67 -1.07
C LEU A 381 -5.59 -28.54 -2.21
N GLY A 382 -5.35 -27.97 -3.40
CA GLY A 382 -4.70 -28.67 -4.51
C GLY A 382 -5.67 -29.41 -5.44
N VAL A 383 -6.96 -29.05 -5.44
CA VAL A 383 -7.92 -29.56 -6.42
C VAL A 383 -7.46 -29.18 -7.83
N ALA A 384 -7.43 -30.17 -8.72
CA ALA A 384 -6.98 -29.98 -10.09
C ALA A 384 -8.07 -29.35 -10.97
N PHE A 385 -7.68 -28.41 -11.82
CA PHE A 385 -8.54 -27.83 -12.85
C PHE A 385 -7.89 -28.03 -14.22
N ILE A 386 -8.70 -28.32 -15.23
CA ILE A 386 -8.27 -28.48 -16.62
C ILE A 386 -9.14 -27.54 -17.46
N ASP A 387 -8.50 -26.60 -18.16
CA ASP A 387 -9.17 -25.51 -18.88
C ASP A 387 -10.25 -24.80 -18.03
N GLY A 388 -9.92 -24.64 -16.74
CA GLY A 388 -10.72 -23.91 -15.77
C GLY A 388 -11.97 -24.61 -15.26
N ILE A 389 -12.12 -25.90 -15.59
CA ILE A 389 -13.15 -26.79 -15.09
C ILE A 389 -12.52 -27.73 -14.06
N ARG A 390 -13.21 -27.94 -12.93
CA ARG A 390 -12.78 -28.87 -11.88
C ARG A 390 -12.65 -30.27 -12.48
N SER A 391 -11.49 -30.90 -12.28
CA SER A 391 -11.29 -32.30 -12.66
C SER A 391 -11.94 -33.19 -11.60
N ASN A 392 -12.72 -34.19 -12.03
CA ASN A 392 -13.32 -35.18 -11.14
C ASN A 392 -12.31 -36.23 -10.64
N HIS A 393 -11.05 -36.14 -11.07
CA HIS A 393 -9.98 -36.98 -10.54
C HIS A 393 -9.47 -36.37 -9.24
N LEU A 394 -9.86 -36.98 -8.12
CA LEU A 394 -9.14 -36.81 -6.86
C LEU A 394 -7.65 -37.13 -7.10
N PRO A 395 -6.70 -36.37 -6.51
CA PRO A 395 -5.33 -36.81 -6.48
C PRO A 395 -5.31 -38.21 -5.87
N GLN A 396 -4.75 -39.20 -6.57
CA GLN A 396 -4.36 -40.44 -5.94
C GLN A 396 -3.35 -40.07 -4.85
N GLU A 397 -3.81 -40.01 -3.60
CA GLU A 397 -2.90 -40.01 -2.47
C GLU A 397 -2.00 -41.24 -2.58
N ALA A 398 -0.72 -40.98 -2.31
CA ALA A 398 0.34 -41.95 -2.25
C ALA A 398 -0.07 -43.16 -1.39
N ALA A 399 -0.37 -44.26 -2.04
CA ALA A 399 -0.24 -45.58 -1.46
C ALA A 399 1.19 -46.06 -1.73
N ALA A 400 2.12 -45.67 -0.86
CA ALA A 400 3.36 -46.38 -0.53
C ALA A 400 4.07 -45.67 0.63
#